data_AF-A0A364RB69-F1
#
_entry.id   AF-A0A364RB69-F1
#
_cell.length_a   1.000
_cell.length_b   1.000
_cell.length_c   1.000
_cell.angle_alpha   90.00
_cell.angle_beta   90.00
_cell.angle_gamma   90.00
#
_symmetry.space_group_name_H-M   'P 1'
#
loop_
_entity.id
_entity.type
_entity.pdbx_description
1 polymer ?
#
loop_
_entity_poly.entity_id
_entity_poly.type
_entity_poly.pdbx_seq_one_letter_code
_entity_poly.pdbx_strand_id
1 'polypeptide(L)'
;MATNKDQLLQLIEFVQEISSQPGNEWFKGKLIETLIGNATPNNNIEKEVIAALSTNIESIHKYLLLDVVPIIDYSAVEDDIIRNQLYRDCLEMLKYRLGKINNHINFDEFCRYAHLQAEELINYFFYMKVDGDISQITKLISINKAKPEPPEHLSHIAYYTKLNAFAKLSKIDSKTKSTLIFINNLRNEMSHRNSLQIDNEDQILCDFEMNKLSGYVNFSSLSPAQTELYNKGKFIINKRLQDYDSIYDALRVLKDKVVALLIDQKLSKNAQVI
;
A
#
# COMPACT_ATOMS: atom_id res chain seq x y z
N MET A 1 -11.13 -26.47 -5.70
CA MET A 1 -11.54 -26.41 -7.12
C MET A 1 -10.29 -26.60 -7.96
N ALA A 2 -10.36 -27.41 -9.02
CA ALA A 2 -9.21 -27.85 -9.80
C ALA A 2 -8.37 -26.66 -10.28
N THR A 3 -7.23 -26.43 -9.62
CA THR A 3 -6.27 -25.38 -9.93
C THR A 3 -5.79 -25.55 -11.37
N ASN A 4 -5.86 -24.47 -12.17
CA ASN A 4 -5.51 -24.34 -13.58
C ASN A 4 -4.68 -25.49 -14.17
N LYS A 5 -5.37 -26.59 -14.52
CA LYS A 5 -4.77 -27.78 -15.13
C LYS A 5 -3.97 -27.41 -16.37
N ASP A 6 -4.45 -26.43 -17.13
CA ASP A 6 -3.82 -25.98 -18.36
C ASP A 6 -2.49 -25.26 -18.12
N GLN A 7 -2.37 -24.47 -17.03
CA GLN A 7 -1.10 -23.81 -16.69
C GLN A 7 -0.07 -24.82 -16.16
N LEU A 8 -0.52 -25.84 -15.43
CA LEU A 8 0.35 -26.92 -14.98
C LEU A 8 0.80 -27.80 -16.15
N LEU A 9 -0.06 -28.03 -17.14
CA LEU A 9 0.31 -28.71 -18.38
C LEU A 9 1.35 -27.90 -19.18
N GLN A 10 1.16 -26.58 -19.32
CA GLN A 10 2.13 -25.71 -19.99
C GLN A 10 3.50 -25.70 -19.30
N LEU A 11 3.53 -25.70 -17.96
CA LEU A 11 4.78 -25.81 -17.21
C LEU A 11 5.45 -27.17 -17.43
N ILE A 12 4.68 -28.26 -17.45
CA ILE A 12 5.19 -29.60 -17.74
C ILE A 12 5.79 -29.66 -19.14
N GLU A 13 5.08 -29.14 -20.14
CA GLU A 13 5.55 -29.09 -21.54
C GLU A 13 6.84 -28.29 -21.67
N PHE A 14 6.92 -27.12 -21.04
CA PHE A 14 8.12 -26.29 -21.05
C PHE A 14 9.33 -26.97 -20.40
N VAL A 15 9.12 -27.64 -19.26
CA VAL A 15 10.18 -28.39 -18.57
C VAL A 15 10.64 -29.58 -19.41
N GLN A 16 9.72 -30.28 -20.09
CA GLN A 16 10.04 -31.37 -21.01
C GLN A 16 10.85 -30.88 -22.21
N GLU A 17 10.47 -29.74 -22.80
CA GLU A 17 11.18 -29.13 -23.92
C GLU A 17 12.63 -28.79 -23.52
N ILE A 18 12.84 -28.04 -22.44
CA ILE A 18 14.18 -27.68 -21.96
C ILE A 18 15.01 -28.92 -21.64
N SER A 19 14.42 -29.93 -21.00
CA SER A 19 15.11 -31.15 -20.60
C SER A 19 15.45 -32.06 -21.79
N SER A 20 14.83 -31.86 -22.95
CA SER A 20 15.07 -32.62 -24.18
C SER A 20 16.16 -32.03 -25.08
N GLN A 21 16.58 -30.78 -24.80
CA GLN A 21 17.62 -30.12 -25.58
C GLN A 21 19.02 -30.66 -25.21
N PRO A 22 19.89 -30.95 -26.20
CA PRO A 22 21.27 -31.39 -25.95
C PRO A 22 22.05 -30.34 -25.15
N GLY A 23 22.74 -30.75 -24.09
CA GLY A 23 23.52 -29.85 -23.21
C GLY A 23 22.81 -29.43 -21.93
N ASN A 24 21.54 -29.81 -21.75
CA ASN A 24 20.74 -29.54 -20.55
C ASN A 24 20.62 -30.76 -19.61
N GLU A 25 21.50 -31.76 -19.74
CA GLU A 25 21.48 -32.97 -18.91
C GLU A 25 21.70 -32.64 -17.42
N TRP A 26 22.48 -31.59 -17.14
CA TRP A 26 22.70 -31.08 -15.78
C TRP A 26 21.40 -30.54 -15.15
N PHE A 27 20.54 -29.89 -15.93
CA PHE A 27 19.26 -29.35 -15.48
C PHE A 27 18.29 -30.49 -15.16
N LYS A 28 18.22 -31.49 -16.04
CA LYS A 28 17.43 -32.72 -15.79
C LYS A 28 17.89 -33.43 -14.51
N GLY A 29 19.20 -33.56 -14.30
CA GLY A 29 19.78 -34.14 -13.08
C GLY A 29 19.39 -33.37 -11.82
N LYS A 30 19.54 -32.03 -11.85
CA LYS A 30 19.16 -31.16 -10.74
C LYS A 30 17.68 -31.18 -10.44
N LEU A 31 16.84 -31.27 -11.48
CA LEU A 31 15.38 -31.32 -11.33
C LEU A 31 14.96 -32.61 -10.61
N ILE A 32 15.55 -33.75 -10.97
CA ILE A 32 15.31 -35.04 -10.33
C ILE A 32 15.78 -35.00 -8.87
N GLU A 33 17.00 -34.52 -8.60
CA GLU A 33 17.51 -34.35 -7.23
C GLU A 33 16.60 -33.46 -6.38
N THR A 34 16.09 -32.37 -6.96
CA THR A 34 15.25 -31.39 -6.25
C THR A 34 13.84 -31.94 -5.98
N LEU A 35 13.27 -32.72 -6.89
CA LEU A 35 11.91 -33.22 -6.78
C LEU A 35 11.81 -34.53 -5.98
N ILE A 36 12.83 -35.37 -6.04
CA ILE A 36 12.78 -36.73 -5.48
C ILE A 36 13.66 -36.84 -4.22
N GLY A 37 14.68 -35.98 -4.07
CA GLY A 37 15.71 -36.17 -3.04
C GLY A 37 16.45 -37.50 -3.22
N ASN A 38 17.57 -37.70 -2.52
CA ASN A 38 18.37 -38.93 -2.62
C ASN A 38 17.71 -40.14 -1.91
N ALA A 39 16.46 -40.46 -2.22
CA ALA A 39 15.72 -41.56 -1.62
C ALA A 39 15.63 -42.78 -2.55
N THR A 40 16.28 -43.88 -2.16
CA THR A 40 15.98 -45.23 -2.68
C THR A 40 14.56 -45.68 -2.30
N PRO A 41 13.85 -46.42 -3.16
CA PRO A 41 12.40 -46.61 -3.02
C PRO A 41 12.06 -47.63 -1.94
N ASN A 42 11.30 -47.21 -0.92
CA ASN A 42 10.55 -48.08 -0.02
C ASN A 42 9.16 -47.48 0.23
N ASN A 43 8.13 -48.33 0.29
CA ASN A 43 6.71 -47.98 0.17
C ASN A 43 6.10 -47.08 1.27
N ASN A 44 6.89 -46.55 2.22
CA ASN A 44 6.45 -45.51 3.17
C ASN A 44 6.61 -44.07 2.64
N ILE A 45 7.24 -43.94 1.47
CA ILE A 45 7.61 -42.66 0.84
C ILE A 45 6.39 -41.83 0.42
N GLU A 46 5.22 -42.40 0.08
CA GLU A 46 4.08 -41.60 -0.40
C GLU A 46 3.59 -40.56 0.63
N LYS A 47 3.56 -40.89 1.93
CA LYS A 47 3.11 -39.94 2.96
C LYS A 47 4.15 -38.85 3.25
N GLU A 48 5.44 -39.19 3.27
CA GLU A 48 6.52 -38.22 3.48
C GLU A 48 6.78 -37.36 2.24
N VAL A 49 6.59 -37.91 1.03
CA VAL A 49 6.68 -37.16 -0.23
C VAL A 49 5.47 -36.26 -0.43
N ILE A 50 4.26 -36.66 -0.05
CA ILE A 50 3.10 -35.74 -0.07
C ILE A 50 3.28 -34.61 0.96
N ALA A 51 3.84 -34.90 2.14
CA ALA A 51 4.17 -33.86 3.12
C ALA A 51 5.28 -32.92 2.62
N ALA A 52 6.37 -33.45 2.05
CA ALA A 52 7.47 -32.67 1.47
C ALA A 52 7.03 -31.88 0.23
N LEU A 53 6.19 -32.45 -0.64
CA LEU A 53 5.57 -31.74 -1.77
C LEU A 53 4.65 -30.62 -1.28
N SER A 54 3.92 -30.81 -0.19
CA SER A 54 3.07 -29.75 0.39
C SER A 54 3.92 -28.59 0.95
N THR A 55 5.02 -28.90 1.64
CA THR A 55 5.99 -27.89 2.12
C THR A 55 6.73 -27.20 0.96
N ASN A 56 7.01 -27.93 -0.12
CA ASN A 56 7.59 -27.37 -1.34
C ASN A 56 6.58 -26.55 -2.13
N ILE A 57 5.29 -26.91 -2.17
CA ILE A 57 4.23 -26.10 -2.78
C ILE A 57 4.01 -24.82 -2.00
N GLU A 58 4.07 -24.83 -0.65
CA GLU A 58 4.06 -23.60 0.15
C GLU A 58 5.30 -22.74 -0.10
N SER A 59 6.47 -23.36 -0.27
CA SER A 59 7.71 -22.65 -0.61
C SER A 59 7.69 -22.10 -2.04
N ILE A 60 7.14 -22.84 -3.01
CA ILE A 60 6.93 -22.43 -4.39
C ILE A 60 5.85 -21.35 -4.46
N HIS A 61 4.76 -21.45 -3.70
CA HIS A 61 3.79 -20.37 -3.51
C HIS A 61 4.46 -19.13 -2.91
N LYS A 62 5.33 -19.28 -1.91
CA LYS A 62 6.12 -18.21 -1.30
C LYS A 62 7.11 -17.58 -2.29
N TYR A 63 7.67 -18.36 -3.23
CA TYR A 63 8.51 -17.86 -4.33
C TYR A 63 7.69 -17.22 -5.47
N LEU A 64 6.49 -17.71 -5.80
CA LEU A 64 5.55 -17.10 -6.75
C LEU A 64 4.82 -15.87 -6.18
N LEU A 65 4.87 -15.70 -4.86
CA LEU A 65 4.48 -14.49 -4.13
C LEU A 65 5.55 -13.38 -4.24
N LEU A 66 6.77 -13.71 -4.65
CA LEU A 66 7.90 -12.77 -4.84
C LEU A 66 7.93 -12.13 -6.24
N ASP A 67 7.04 -12.49 -7.17
CA ASP A 67 6.94 -11.87 -8.52
C ASP A 67 6.40 -10.42 -8.50
N VAL A 68 6.19 -9.87 -7.32
CA VAL A 68 5.71 -8.50 -7.18
C VAL A 68 6.91 -7.57 -7.22
N VAL A 69 7.04 -6.81 -8.30
CA VAL A 69 8.05 -5.74 -8.41
C VAL A 69 7.43 -4.46 -7.86
N PRO A 70 8.13 -3.71 -6.98
CA PRO A 70 7.62 -2.44 -6.49
C PRO A 70 7.43 -1.49 -7.67
N ILE A 71 6.21 -0.98 -7.83
CA ILE A 71 5.89 -0.10 -8.96
C ILE A 71 6.21 1.37 -8.68
N ILE A 72 6.45 1.71 -7.41
CA ILE A 72 6.90 3.04 -6.99
C ILE A 72 8.39 2.97 -6.71
N ASP A 73 9.15 3.75 -7.46
CA ASP A 73 10.58 3.92 -7.23
C ASP A 73 10.84 4.87 -6.06
N TYR A 74 11.45 4.32 -5.01
CA TYR A 74 11.87 5.02 -3.79
C TYR A 74 13.39 5.22 -3.73
N SER A 75 14.15 4.94 -4.81
CA SER A 75 15.61 5.09 -4.85
C SER A 75 16.11 6.47 -4.43
N ALA A 76 15.32 7.52 -4.66
CA ALA A 76 15.63 8.90 -4.29
C ALA A 76 15.40 9.24 -2.80
N VAL A 77 14.83 8.32 -2.01
CA VAL A 77 14.75 8.46 -0.55
C VAL A 77 16.09 8.05 0.05
N GLU A 78 16.78 8.98 0.69
CA GLU A 78 18.18 8.76 1.10
C GLU A 78 18.34 7.80 2.27
N ASP A 79 17.42 7.84 3.23
CA ASP A 79 17.48 6.98 4.41
C ASP A 79 17.13 5.54 4.03
N ASP A 80 18.09 4.62 4.20
CA ASP A 80 17.96 3.22 3.83
C ASP A 80 16.86 2.48 4.62
N ILE A 81 16.67 2.83 5.90
CA ILE A 81 15.66 2.20 6.75
C ILE A 81 14.27 2.58 6.24
N ILE A 82 14.06 3.88 6.01
CA ILE A 82 12.80 4.42 5.47
C ILE A 82 12.55 3.86 4.08
N ARG A 83 13.55 3.86 3.20
CA ARG A 83 13.45 3.36 1.83
C ARG A 83 13.08 1.88 1.79
N ASN A 84 13.71 1.05 2.61
CA ASN A 84 13.40 -0.38 2.68
C ASN A 84 11.98 -0.64 3.22
N GLN A 85 11.54 0.13 4.21
CA GLN A 85 10.18 0.04 4.74
C GLN A 85 9.14 0.43 3.67
N LEU A 86 9.38 1.50 2.91
CA LEU A 86 8.54 1.92 1.80
C LEU A 86 8.43 0.85 0.70
N TYR A 87 9.55 0.23 0.32
CA TYR A 87 9.54 -0.88 -0.63
C TYR A 87 8.74 -2.07 -0.11
N ARG A 88 8.93 -2.45 1.16
CA ARG A 88 8.17 -3.54 1.78
C ARG A 88 6.68 -3.26 1.77
N ASP A 89 6.26 -2.05 2.15
CA ASP A 89 4.84 -1.69 2.15
C ASP A 89 4.28 -1.63 0.72
N CYS A 90 5.07 -1.20 -0.26
CA CYS A 90 4.68 -1.23 -1.68
C CYS A 90 4.45 -2.67 -2.18
N LEU A 91 5.33 -3.61 -1.79
CA LEU A 91 5.18 -5.02 -2.12
C LEU A 91 3.92 -5.62 -1.50
N GLU A 92 3.69 -5.38 -0.21
CA GLU A 92 2.48 -5.88 0.46
C GLU A 92 1.20 -5.29 -0.15
N MET A 93 1.18 -3.98 -0.42
CA MET A 93 0.11 -3.31 -1.15
C MET A 93 -0.21 -4.05 -2.46
N LEU A 94 0.81 -4.31 -3.28
CA LEU A 94 0.65 -4.98 -4.57
C LEU A 94 0.20 -6.44 -4.44
N LYS A 95 0.63 -7.16 -3.41
CA LYS A 95 0.15 -8.54 -3.15
C LYS A 95 -1.37 -8.58 -2.96
N TYR A 96 -1.93 -7.62 -2.23
CA TYR A 96 -3.38 -7.54 -2.04
C TYR A 96 -4.13 -7.13 -3.32
N ARG A 97 -3.55 -6.27 -4.16
CA ARG A 97 -4.12 -5.97 -5.50
C ARG A 97 -4.14 -7.20 -6.40
N LEU A 98 -3.08 -8.00 -6.40
CA LEU A 98 -2.94 -9.18 -7.25
C LEU A 98 -3.64 -10.42 -6.69
N GLY A 99 -4.31 -10.30 -5.54
CA GLY A 99 -4.96 -11.42 -4.86
C GLY A 99 -3.98 -12.51 -4.42
N LYS A 100 -2.71 -12.15 -4.26
CA LYS A 100 -1.62 -13.08 -3.92
C LYS A 100 -1.71 -13.56 -2.46
N ILE A 101 -2.41 -12.82 -1.61
CA ILE A 101 -2.74 -13.24 -0.23
C ILE A 101 -4.12 -13.90 -0.24
N ASN A 102 -4.19 -15.16 0.20
CA ASN A 102 -5.43 -15.96 0.27
C ASN A 102 -6.21 -16.09 -1.05
N ASN A 103 -5.57 -15.90 -2.22
CA ASN A 103 -6.21 -15.96 -3.54
C ASN A 103 -7.39 -14.98 -3.71
N HIS A 104 -7.36 -13.84 -3.00
CA HIS A 104 -8.44 -12.86 -3.02
C HIS A 104 -7.91 -11.44 -3.11
N ILE A 105 -8.43 -10.67 -4.09
CA ILE A 105 -8.14 -9.24 -4.19
C ILE A 105 -8.80 -8.53 -3.02
N ASN A 106 -8.03 -7.76 -2.26
CA ASN A 106 -8.54 -7.03 -1.11
C ASN A 106 -8.18 -5.55 -1.22
N PHE A 107 -9.17 -4.73 -1.56
CA PHE A 107 -9.01 -3.29 -1.72
C PHE A 107 -8.72 -2.56 -0.40
N ASP A 108 -9.31 -3.00 0.69
CA ASP A 108 -9.15 -2.37 2.01
C ASP A 108 -7.71 -2.55 2.51
N GLU A 109 -7.18 -3.78 2.42
CA GLU A 109 -5.79 -4.08 2.74
C GLU A 109 -4.82 -3.38 1.79
N PHE A 110 -5.14 -3.32 0.49
CA PHE A 110 -4.39 -2.50 -0.46
C PHE A 110 -4.28 -1.03 0.01
N CYS A 111 -5.41 -0.43 0.40
CA CYS A 111 -5.44 0.94 0.92
C CYS A 111 -4.72 1.09 2.26
N ARG A 112 -4.72 0.07 3.12
CA ARG A 112 -3.97 0.08 4.38
C ARG A 112 -2.48 0.26 4.12
N TYR A 113 -1.90 -0.54 3.22
CA TYR A 113 -0.47 -0.40 2.89
C TYR A 113 -0.17 0.86 2.08
N ALA A 114 -1.11 1.34 1.25
CA ALA A 114 -1.00 2.65 0.62
C ALA A 114 -0.90 3.77 1.68
N HIS A 115 -1.75 3.71 2.70
CA HIS A 115 -1.72 4.67 3.80
C HIS A 115 -0.40 4.62 4.58
N LEU A 116 0.14 3.42 4.86
CA LEU A 116 1.44 3.28 5.55
C LEU A 116 2.56 3.96 4.76
N GLN A 117 2.63 3.75 3.43
CA GLN A 117 3.58 4.45 2.57
C GLN A 117 3.40 5.98 2.64
N ALA A 118 2.16 6.46 2.59
CA ALA A 118 1.89 7.89 2.67
C ALA A 118 2.25 8.51 4.02
N GLU A 119 1.97 7.81 5.11
CA GLU A 119 2.32 8.25 6.47
C GLU A 119 3.83 8.31 6.66
N GLU A 120 4.55 7.28 6.21
CA GLU A 120 6.01 7.21 6.32
C GLU A 120 6.69 8.32 5.51
N LEU A 121 6.25 8.58 4.27
CA LEU A 121 6.76 9.69 3.44
C LEU A 121 6.56 11.06 4.10
N ILE A 122 5.39 11.29 4.69
CA ILE A 122 5.09 12.57 5.35
C ILE A 122 5.90 12.71 6.65
N ASN A 123 6.04 11.63 7.43
CA ASN A 123 6.88 11.63 8.62
C ASN A 123 8.34 11.90 8.27
N TYR A 124 8.86 11.20 7.26
CA TYR A 124 10.21 11.39 6.72
C TYR A 124 10.44 12.85 6.30
N PHE A 125 9.51 13.44 5.55
CA PHE A 125 9.59 14.85 5.17
C PHE A 125 9.75 15.77 6.38
N PHE A 126 8.86 15.69 7.37
CA PHE A 126 8.92 16.58 8.53
C PHE A 126 10.17 16.34 9.38
N TYR A 127 10.56 15.09 9.55
CA TYR A 127 11.77 14.72 10.28
C TYR A 127 13.01 15.33 9.62
N MET A 128 13.18 15.13 8.30
CA MET A 128 14.31 15.66 7.54
C MET A 128 14.28 17.19 7.39
N LYS A 129 13.10 17.81 7.38
CA LYS A 129 12.98 19.27 7.21
C LYS A 129 13.64 20.04 8.35
N VAL A 130 13.58 19.52 9.57
CA VAL A 130 14.04 20.20 10.79
C VAL A 130 14.95 19.33 11.64
N ASP A 131 15.62 18.37 10.98
CA ASP A 131 16.64 17.52 11.59
C ASP A 131 16.14 16.83 12.89
N GLY A 132 14.89 16.38 12.89
CA GLY A 132 14.24 15.66 14.00
C GLY A 132 13.73 16.52 15.16
N ASP A 133 13.84 17.86 15.11
CA ASP A 133 13.36 18.74 16.18
C ASP A 133 11.82 18.78 16.23
N ILE A 134 11.25 18.04 17.17
CA ILE A 134 9.79 17.92 17.38
C ILE A 134 9.11 19.27 17.65
N SER A 135 9.79 20.22 18.32
CA SER A 135 9.25 21.56 18.56
C SER A 135 9.12 22.32 17.24
N GLN A 136 10.11 22.22 16.38
CA GLN A 136 10.06 22.81 15.04
C GLN A 136 9.05 22.11 14.13
N ILE A 137 8.93 20.78 14.19
CA ILE A 137 7.89 20.05 13.44
C ILE A 137 6.50 20.55 13.87
N THR A 138 6.26 20.68 15.18
CA THR A 138 4.98 21.16 15.70
C THR A 138 4.67 22.59 15.22
N LYS A 139 5.68 23.46 15.16
CA LYS A 139 5.55 24.80 14.58
C LYS A 139 5.21 24.77 13.09
N LEU A 140 5.90 23.93 12.30
CA LEU A 140 5.61 23.77 10.87
C LEU A 140 4.21 23.23 10.60
N ILE A 141 3.74 22.33 11.46
CA ILE A 141 2.40 21.75 11.36
C ILE A 141 1.32 22.75 11.83
N SER A 142 1.70 23.74 12.66
CA SER A 142 0.87 24.85 13.13
C SER A 142 -0.53 24.38 13.57
N ILE A 143 -0.55 23.71 14.72
CA ILE A 143 -1.79 23.40 15.44
C ILE A 143 -2.42 24.73 15.86
N ASN A 144 -3.47 25.13 15.15
CA ASN A 144 -4.24 26.34 15.38
C ASN A 144 -5.21 26.19 16.58
N LYS A 145 -4.74 25.67 17.71
CA LYS A 145 -5.51 25.60 18.96
C LYS A 145 -4.60 25.88 20.15
N ALA A 146 -5.10 26.68 21.09
CA ALA A 146 -4.44 26.97 22.35
C ALA A 146 -4.06 25.67 23.08
N LYS A 147 -2.75 25.36 23.11
CA LYS A 147 -1.97 24.35 23.89
C LYS A 147 -2.61 22.96 24.14
N PRO A 148 -1.82 21.88 23.97
CA PRO A 148 -0.91 21.46 25.04
C PRO A 148 0.57 21.48 24.60
N GLU A 149 1.46 21.03 25.47
CA GLU A 149 2.88 20.80 25.16
C GLU A 149 3.08 20.08 23.81
N PRO A 150 4.20 20.33 23.11
CA PRO A 150 4.51 19.61 21.89
C PRO A 150 4.50 18.10 22.19
N PRO A 151 3.86 17.27 21.33
CA PRO A 151 3.84 15.83 21.54
C PRO A 151 5.26 15.28 21.62
N GLU A 152 5.51 14.23 22.40
CA GLU A 152 6.87 13.67 22.57
C GLU A 152 7.44 13.08 21.27
N HIS A 153 6.56 12.55 20.41
CA HIS A 153 6.95 11.86 19.17
C HIS A 153 6.10 12.31 17.98
N LEU A 154 6.72 12.30 16.79
CA LEU A 154 6.07 12.62 15.52
C LEU A 154 4.86 11.71 15.21
N SER A 155 4.94 10.45 15.65
CA SER A 155 3.86 9.46 15.52
C SER A 155 2.59 9.84 16.29
N HIS A 156 2.69 10.66 17.34
CA HIS A 156 1.53 11.12 18.11
C HIS A 156 0.75 12.24 17.39
N ILE A 157 1.31 12.85 16.35
CA ILE A 157 0.61 13.83 15.53
C ILE A 157 -0.26 13.10 14.52
N ALA A 158 -1.57 13.35 14.58
CA ALA A 158 -2.54 12.74 13.68
C ALA A 158 -2.18 12.95 12.19
N TYR A 159 -2.29 11.89 11.39
CA TYR A 159 -1.99 11.88 9.96
C TYR A 159 -2.68 13.03 9.21
N TYR A 160 -3.97 13.25 9.45
CA TYR A 160 -4.73 14.33 8.81
C TYR A 160 -4.13 15.71 9.06
N THR A 161 -3.59 15.97 10.25
CA THR A 161 -2.92 17.23 10.59
C THR A 161 -1.61 17.36 9.81
N LYS A 162 -0.80 16.30 9.77
CA LYS A 162 0.46 16.25 9.01
C LYS A 162 0.22 16.46 7.51
N LEU A 163 -0.77 15.78 6.94
CA LEU A 163 -1.14 15.89 5.52
C LEU A 163 -1.60 17.30 5.16
N ASN A 164 -2.41 17.96 6.01
CA ASN A 164 -2.84 19.33 5.74
C ASN A 164 -1.69 20.33 5.75
N ALA A 165 -0.75 20.19 6.68
CA ALA A 165 0.45 21.01 6.72
C ALA A 165 1.34 20.77 5.50
N PHE A 166 1.61 19.50 5.18
CA PHE A 166 2.37 19.12 4.00
C PHE A 166 1.73 19.65 2.70
N ALA A 167 0.41 19.54 2.56
CA ALA A 167 -0.29 19.99 1.36
C ALA A 167 -0.15 21.51 1.13
N LYS A 168 -0.14 22.31 2.21
CA LYS A 168 0.11 23.75 2.13
C LYS A 168 1.53 24.07 1.67
N LEU A 169 2.52 23.32 2.15
CA LEU A 169 3.93 23.52 1.82
C LEU A 169 4.28 23.08 0.39
N SER A 170 3.78 21.91 -0.02
CA SER A 170 4.12 21.25 -1.29
C SER A 170 3.25 21.66 -2.47
N LYS A 171 2.10 22.30 -2.19
CA LYS A 171 1.06 22.61 -3.17
C LYS A 171 0.65 21.35 -3.96
N ILE A 172 0.46 20.21 -3.28
CA ILE A 172 -0.18 19.05 -3.91
C ILE A 172 -1.58 19.43 -4.37
N ASP A 173 -2.01 18.86 -5.49
CA ASP A 173 -3.34 19.13 -6.03
C ASP A 173 -4.45 18.54 -5.15
N SER A 174 -5.67 19.05 -5.34
CA SER A 174 -6.83 18.64 -4.56
C SER A 174 -7.21 17.17 -4.76
N LYS A 175 -7.00 16.60 -5.95
CA LYS A 175 -7.30 15.19 -6.24
C LYS A 175 -6.38 14.28 -5.45
N THR A 176 -5.06 14.53 -5.50
CA THR A 176 -4.06 13.81 -4.71
C THR A 176 -4.39 13.90 -3.21
N LYS A 177 -4.64 15.12 -2.71
CA LYS A 177 -4.99 15.31 -1.29
C LYS A 177 -6.24 14.54 -0.89
N SER A 178 -7.32 14.61 -1.68
CA SER A 178 -8.56 13.89 -1.38
C SER A 178 -8.38 12.37 -1.41
N THR A 179 -7.53 11.86 -2.31
CA THR A 179 -7.19 10.43 -2.38
C THR A 179 -6.44 9.99 -1.12
N LEU A 180 -5.48 10.79 -0.65
CA LEU A 180 -4.75 10.52 0.60
C LEU A 180 -5.64 10.60 1.86
N ILE A 181 -6.63 11.49 1.87
CA ILE A 181 -7.65 11.53 2.93
C ILE A 181 -8.53 10.28 2.89
N PHE A 182 -8.94 9.85 1.70
CA PHE A 182 -9.75 8.66 1.51
C PHE A 182 -9.06 7.40 2.06
N ILE A 183 -7.80 7.13 1.70
CA ILE A 183 -7.08 5.96 2.21
C ILE A 183 -6.88 5.99 3.73
N ASN A 184 -6.69 7.18 4.33
CA ASN A 184 -6.64 7.33 5.79
C ASN A 184 -7.97 6.98 6.44
N ASN A 185 -9.09 7.45 5.88
CA ASN A 185 -10.41 7.17 6.42
C ASN A 185 -10.73 5.67 6.34
N LEU A 186 -10.40 5.02 5.22
CA LEU A 186 -10.61 3.58 5.05
C LEU A 186 -9.75 2.77 6.03
N ARG A 187 -8.46 3.13 6.19
CA ARG A 187 -7.58 2.52 7.20
C ARG A 187 -8.12 2.69 8.63
N ASN A 188 -8.71 3.83 8.95
CA ASN A 188 -9.30 4.08 10.27
C ASN A 188 -10.57 3.26 10.50
N GLU A 189 -11.44 3.11 9.49
CA GLU A 189 -12.59 2.20 9.55
C GLU A 189 -12.14 0.76 9.84
N MET A 190 -11.10 0.28 9.14
CA MET A 190 -10.52 -1.05 9.39
C MET A 190 -9.94 -1.21 10.79
N SER A 191 -9.49 -0.12 11.41
CA SER A 191 -8.91 -0.14 12.77
C SER A 191 -10.00 -0.23 13.85
N HIS A 192 -11.19 0.30 13.58
CA HIS A 192 -12.36 0.28 14.47
C HIS A 192 -13.30 -0.88 14.14
N ARG A 193 -12.76 -2.11 14.12
CA ARG A 193 -13.47 -3.32 13.72
C ARG A 193 -14.74 -3.53 14.55
N ASN A 194 -15.90 -3.51 13.87
CA ASN A 194 -17.17 -3.92 14.45
C ASN A 194 -17.92 -4.85 13.50
N SER A 195 -17.61 -6.16 13.58
CA SER A 195 -18.22 -7.18 12.72
C SER A 195 -19.71 -7.41 12.98
N LEU A 196 -20.29 -6.81 14.03
CA LEU A 196 -21.71 -6.90 14.36
C LEU A 196 -22.50 -5.68 13.88
N GLN A 197 -21.83 -4.66 13.33
CA GLN A 197 -22.48 -3.49 12.80
C GLN A 197 -23.24 -3.86 11.52
N ILE A 198 -24.54 -3.57 11.49
CA ILE A 198 -25.32 -3.66 10.28
C ILE A 198 -24.92 -2.49 9.38
N ASP A 199 -24.47 -2.83 8.17
CA ASP A 199 -24.11 -1.84 7.18
C ASP A 199 -25.37 -1.18 6.60
N ASN A 200 -25.40 0.15 6.59
CA ASN A 200 -26.44 1.00 6.04
C ASN A 200 -25.95 1.83 4.85
N GLU A 201 -24.85 1.43 4.20
CA GLU A 201 -24.26 2.05 3.01
C GLU A 201 -25.31 2.35 1.92
N ASP A 202 -26.18 1.39 1.59
CA ASP A 202 -27.19 1.58 0.53
C ASP A 202 -28.22 2.66 0.88
N GLN A 203 -28.65 2.74 2.14
CA GLN A 203 -29.56 3.80 2.59
C GLN A 203 -28.86 5.17 2.52
N ILE A 204 -27.58 5.23 2.92
CA ILE A 204 -26.78 6.46 2.84
C ILE A 204 -26.66 6.93 1.39
N LEU A 205 -26.45 6.01 0.44
CA LEU A 205 -26.39 6.34 -0.99
C LEU A 205 -27.73 6.81 -1.54
N CYS A 206 -28.84 6.17 -1.13
CA CYS A 206 -30.18 6.65 -1.47
C CYS A 206 -30.40 8.08 -0.97
N ASP A 207 -30.09 8.37 0.29
CA ASP A 207 -30.24 9.71 0.87
C ASP A 207 -29.33 10.72 0.16
N PHE A 208 -28.10 10.32 -0.18
CA PHE A 208 -27.13 11.14 -0.92
C PHE A 208 -27.68 11.57 -2.29
N GLU A 209 -28.29 10.65 -3.05
CA GLU A 209 -28.91 10.96 -4.34
C GLU A 209 -30.20 11.78 -4.18
N MET A 210 -31.06 11.45 -3.20
CA MET A 210 -32.29 12.21 -2.94
C MET A 210 -32.00 13.67 -2.57
N ASN A 211 -30.88 13.94 -1.89
CA ASN A 211 -30.41 15.28 -1.57
C ASN A 211 -29.65 15.96 -2.72
N LYS A 212 -29.55 15.33 -3.90
CA LYS A 212 -28.86 15.83 -5.11
C LYS A 212 -27.39 16.16 -4.86
N LEU A 213 -26.73 15.37 -4.01
CA LEU A 213 -25.33 15.59 -3.60
C LEU A 213 -24.30 14.94 -4.54
N SER A 214 -24.74 14.21 -5.56
CA SER A 214 -23.88 13.54 -6.55
C SER A 214 -23.23 14.47 -7.56
N GLY A 215 -23.86 15.62 -7.84
CA GLY A 215 -23.39 16.63 -8.79
C GLY A 215 -22.45 17.69 -8.19
N TYR A 216 -22.47 18.89 -8.78
CA TYR A 216 -21.78 20.05 -8.21
C TYR A 216 -22.46 20.48 -6.91
N VAL A 217 -21.67 20.64 -5.84
CA VAL A 217 -22.16 21.03 -4.53
C VAL A 217 -21.43 22.27 -4.04
N ASN A 218 -22.19 23.30 -3.68
CA ASN A 218 -21.65 24.47 -3.00
C ASN A 218 -21.65 24.24 -1.47
N PHE A 219 -20.48 23.92 -0.92
CA PHE A 219 -20.31 23.64 0.51
C PHE A 219 -20.75 24.79 1.43
N SER A 220 -20.68 26.04 0.99
CA SER A 220 -21.14 27.19 1.79
C SER A 220 -22.65 27.22 2.01
N SER A 221 -23.41 26.49 1.19
CA SER A 221 -24.87 26.38 1.29
C SER A 221 -25.35 25.12 1.98
N LEU A 222 -24.46 24.18 2.34
CA LEU A 222 -24.85 22.94 2.98
C LEU A 222 -25.03 23.13 4.49
N SER A 223 -26.06 22.50 5.05
CA SER A 223 -26.14 22.29 6.49
C SER A 223 -25.03 21.32 6.97
N PRO A 224 -24.71 21.30 8.27
CA PRO A 224 -23.78 20.31 8.83
C PRO A 224 -24.18 18.86 8.52
N ALA A 225 -25.48 18.54 8.62
CA ALA A 225 -26.00 17.21 8.33
C ALA A 225 -25.83 16.82 6.85
N GLN A 226 -26.08 17.76 5.93
CA GLN A 226 -25.86 17.53 4.49
C GLN A 226 -24.37 17.40 4.15
N THR A 227 -23.51 18.15 4.83
CA THR A 227 -22.05 18.02 4.69
C THR A 227 -21.57 16.65 5.14
N GLU A 228 -22.09 16.15 6.28
CA GLU A 228 -21.80 14.82 6.77
C GLU A 228 -22.29 13.73 5.79
N LEU A 229 -23.53 13.84 5.31
CA LEU A 229 -24.10 12.94 4.31
C LEU A 229 -23.29 12.94 3.02
N TYR A 230 -22.87 14.12 2.53
CA TYR A 230 -22.01 14.25 1.36
C TYR A 230 -20.69 13.50 1.55
N ASN A 231 -20.02 13.71 2.70
CA ASN A 231 -18.74 13.08 2.98
C ASN A 231 -18.86 11.55 3.09
N LYS A 232 -19.90 11.05 3.75
CA LYS A 232 -20.20 9.61 3.85
C LYS A 232 -20.51 9.01 2.48
N GLY A 233 -21.42 9.62 1.71
CA GLY A 233 -21.79 9.15 0.37
C GLY A 233 -20.59 9.11 -0.58
N LYS A 234 -19.77 10.18 -0.61
CA LYS A 234 -18.53 10.21 -1.42
C LYS A 234 -17.54 9.12 -1.00
N PHE A 235 -17.38 8.89 0.30
CA PHE A 235 -16.50 7.84 0.81
C PHE A 235 -16.96 6.46 0.34
N ILE A 236 -18.25 6.15 0.47
CA ILE A 236 -18.83 4.87 0.04
C ILE A 236 -18.70 4.67 -1.48
N ILE A 237 -19.00 5.71 -2.27
CA ILE A 237 -18.82 5.67 -3.73
C ILE A 237 -17.37 5.34 -4.08
N ASN A 238 -16.40 6.02 -3.47
CA ASN A 238 -14.98 5.76 -3.74
C ASN A 238 -14.56 4.35 -3.28
N LYS A 239 -15.06 3.87 -2.14
CA LYS A 239 -14.83 2.50 -1.65
C LYS A 239 -15.37 1.45 -2.61
N ARG A 240 -16.55 1.67 -3.20
CA ARG A 240 -17.15 0.78 -4.21
C ARG A 240 -16.47 0.86 -5.57
N LEU A 241 -15.97 2.03 -5.96
CA LEU A 241 -15.23 2.22 -7.22
C LEU A 241 -13.90 1.47 -7.23
N GLN A 242 -13.26 1.31 -6.07
CA GLN A 242 -11.96 0.64 -5.93
C GLN A 242 -10.92 1.15 -6.93
N ASP A 243 -10.78 2.48 -7.04
CA ASP A 243 -9.86 3.12 -8.00
C ASP A 243 -8.40 2.97 -7.53
N TYR A 244 -7.81 1.82 -7.84
CA TYR A 244 -6.41 1.50 -7.56
C TYR A 244 -5.45 2.53 -8.18
N ASP A 245 -5.70 2.93 -9.42
CA ASP A 245 -4.77 3.76 -10.20
C ASP A 245 -4.67 5.17 -9.63
N SER A 246 -5.80 5.78 -9.22
CA SER A 246 -5.77 7.07 -8.53
C SER A 246 -4.98 7.01 -7.22
N ILE A 247 -5.02 5.89 -6.48
CA ILE A 247 -4.24 5.70 -5.24
C ILE A 247 -2.74 5.62 -5.56
N TYR A 248 -2.35 4.86 -6.57
CA TYR A 248 -0.96 4.80 -7.01
C TYR A 248 -0.43 6.16 -7.46
N ASP A 249 -1.20 6.87 -8.28
CA ASP A 249 -0.82 8.20 -8.73
C ASP A 249 -0.67 9.17 -7.56
N ALA A 250 -1.58 9.13 -6.58
CA ALA A 250 -1.47 9.96 -5.39
C ALA A 250 -0.20 9.67 -4.57
N LEU A 251 0.19 8.39 -4.42
CA LEU A 251 1.44 8.01 -3.74
C LEU A 251 2.67 8.45 -4.52
N ARG A 252 2.68 8.29 -5.85
CA ARG A 252 3.77 8.73 -6.71
C ARG A 252 3.97 10.24 -6.62
N VAL A 253 2.88 11.01 -6.76
CA VAL A 253 2.90 12.47 -6.62
C VAL A 253 3.38 12.90 -5.23
N LEU A 254 2.90 12.24 -4.17
CA LEU A 254 3.36 12.50 -2.80
C LEU A 254 4.87 12.29 -2.67
N LYS A 255 5.37 11.14 -3.11
CA LYS A 255 6.79 10.80 -3.08
C LYS A 255 7.63 11.82 -3.86
N ASP A 256 7.23 12.17 -5.08
CA ASP A 256 7.94 13.15 -5.91
C ASP A 256 8.01 14.52 -5.23
N LYS A 257 6.93 14.95 -4.58
CA LYS A 257 6.88 16.20 -3.85
C LYS A 257 7.75 16.19 -2.59
N VAL A 258 7.77 15.10 -1.85
CA VAL A 258 8.65 14.93 -0.68
C VAL A 258 10.12 15.04 -1.10
N VAL A 259 10.52 14.26 -2.12
CA VAL A 259 11.90 14.24 -2.62
C VAL A 259 12.32 15.63 -3.13
N ALA A 260 11.51 16.26 -3.98
CA ALA A 260 11.83 17.58 -4.54
C ALA A 260 12.05 18.64 -3.44
N LEU A 261 11.17 18.71 -2.44
CA LEU A 261 11.28 19.70 -1.37
C LEU A 261 12.48 19.49 -0.43
N LEU A 262 12.96 18.25 -0.30
CA LEU A 262 14.15 17.94 0.49
C LEU A 262 15.43 18.25 -0.30
N ILE A 263 15.45 17.99 -1.61
CA ILE A 263 16.55 18.39 -2.50
C ILE A 263 16.70 19.91 -2.52
N ASP A 264 15.61 20.64 -2.74
CA ASP A 264 15.61 22.12 -2.76
C ASP A 264 16.16 22.71 -1.45
N GLN A 265 15.81 22.09 -0.32
CA GLN A 265 16.32 22.49 0.99
C GLN A 265 17.83 22.32 1.10
N LYS A 266 18.38 21.20 0.63
CA LYS A 266 19.83 20.96 0.67
C LYS A 266 20.59 21.96 -0.19
N LEU A 267 20.09 22.24 -1.39
CA LEU A 267 20.67 23.25 -2.26
C LEU A 267 20.66 24.63 -1.60
N SER A 268 19.56 25.00 -0.94
CA SER A 268 19.47 26.28 -0.21
C SER A 268 20.41 26.38 0.99
N LYS A 269 20.59 25.30 1.76
CA LYS A 269 21.55 25.25 2.88
C LYS A 269 22.99 25.42 2.37
N ASN A 270 23.34 24.76 1.27
CA ASN A 270 24.70 24.84 0.70
C ASN A 270 25.01 26.22 0.10
N ALA A 271 24.02 26.90 -0.47
CA ALA A 271 24.19 28.25 -1.04
C ALA A 271 24.40 29.35 0.04
N GLN A 272 24.03 29.10 1.30
CA GLN A 272 24.24 30.04 2.40
C GLN A 272 25.61 29.91 3.09
N VAL A 273 26.39 28.89 2.74
CA VAL A 273 27.70 28.57 3.35
C VAL A 273 28.88 29.05 2.47
N ILE A 274 28.59 29.66 1.31
CA ILE A 274 29.56 30.27 0.38
C ILE A 274 29.43 31.79 0.47
#